data_AF-A0A2V7GC23-F1
#
_entry.id   AF-A0A2V7GC23-F1
#
_cell.length_a   1.000
_cell.length_b   1.000
_cell.length_c   1.000
_cell.angle_alpha   90.00
_cell.angle_beta   90.00
_cell.angle_gamma   90.00
#
_symmetry.space_group_name_H-M   'P 1'
#
loop_
_entity.id
_entity.type
_entity.pdbx_description
1 polymer ?
#
loop_
_entity_poly.entity_id
_entity_poly.type
_entity_poly.pdbx_seq_one_letter_code
_entity_poly.pdbx_strand_id
1 'polypeptide(L)'
;MMGTTQGAWRAAVTLALSSFGAAGGAAAQTVPAPVVDPAWLKADTATRTAGFELIAGLTGLNGALNFNGFRDGGLTLTVPKGWTVAVHFRNHDGMLPHSAEVIADVHPLPLQPQPSAFDRAFTLKLAEGLPPEATDDFRFIANREGSFLLFCGVAGHGAAGMWIRLMVSGSARLPSLAANPAGK
;
A
#
# COMPACT_ATOMS: atom_id res chain seq x y z
N MET A 1 -51.84 -65.75 8.03
CA MET A 1 -50.85 -65.38 9.06
C MET A 1 -49.67 -64.76 8.36
N MET A 2 -49.30 -63.54 8.76
CA MET A 2 -48.23 -62.71 8.19
C MET A 2 -46.86 -63.38 8.26
N GLY A 3 -45.95 -63.04 7.33
CA GLY A 3 -44.53 -63.38 7.42
C GLY A 3 -43.75 -63.09 6.13
N THR A 4 -43.21 -61.88 6.06
CA THR A 4 -42.31 -61.30 5.04
C THR A 4 -40.94 -61.98 4.95
N THR A 5 -40.27 -61.92 3.79
CA THR A 5 -38.92 -61.31 3.63
C THR A 5 -38.43 -61.26 2.16
N GLN A 6 -37.72 -60.17 1.84
CA GLN A 6 -37.20 -59.74 0.54
C GLN A 6 -35.92 -60.49 0.10
N GLY A 7 -35.64 -60.50 -1.20
CA GLY A 7 -34.35 -60.91 -1.76
C GLY A 7 -34.07 -60.33 -3.15
N ALA A 8 -33.30 -59.24 -3.16
CA ALA A 8 -32.38 -58.68 -4.16
C ALA A 8 -32.50 -59.05 -5.67
N TRP A 9 -32.63 -58.01 -6.51
CA TRP A 9 -32.17 -58.03 -7.90
C TRP A 9 -31.10 -56.94 -8.08
N ARG A 10 -29.90 -57.35 -8.48
CA ARG A 10 -28.81 -56.48 -8.94
C ARG A 10 -29.11 -56.07 -10.38
N ALA A 11 -29.22 -54.76 -10.63
CA ALA A 11 -29.11 -54.21 -11.98
C ALA A 11 -27.91 -53.26 -12.00
N ALA A 12 -26.88 -53.65 -12.76
CA ALA A 12 -25.77 -52.78 -13.10
C ALA A 12 -26.27 -51.76 -14.13
N VAL A 13 -26.17 -50.48 -13.80
CA VAL A 13 -26.41 -49.38 -14.74
C VAL A 13 -25.07 -48.78 -15.09
N THR A 14 -24.67 -48.96 -16.35
CA THR A 14 -23.53 -48.27 -16.96
C THR A 14 -23.96 -46.84 -17.28
N LEU A 15 -23.53 -45.85 -16.51
CA LEU A 15 -23.69 -44.45 -16.89
C LEU A 15 -22.40 -43.98 -17.57
N ALA A 16 -22.47 -43.81 -18.89
CA ALA A 16 -21.56 -42.96 -19.62
C ALA A 16 -21.88 -41.50 -19.28
N LEU A 17 -20.92 -40.75 -18.74
CA LEU A 17 -20.98 -39.29 -18.73
C LEU A 17 -19.90 -38.75 -19.67
N SER A 18 -20.36 -38.24 -20.81
CA SER A 18 -19.64 -37.26 -21.61
C SER A 18 -19.90 -35.89 -20.99
N SER A 19 -18.92 -35.32 -20.30
CA SER A 19 -18.98 -33.93 -19.82
C SER A 19 -18.26 -33.00 -20.80
N PHE A 20 -19.07 -32.27 -21.58
CA PHE A 20 -18.66 -31.03 -22.25
C PHE A 20 -19.03 -29.83 -21.37
N GLY A 21 -18.11 -28.84 -21.28
CA GLY A 21 -18.37 -27.49 -20.75
C GLY A 21 -17.96 -27.29 -19.29
N ALA A 22 -17.29 -26.22 -18.87
CA ALA A 22 -16.89 -24.99 -19.54
C ALA A 22 -15.58 -24.50 -18.91
N ALA A 23 -14.61 -24.11 -19.75
CA ALA A 23 -13.49 -23.29 -19.29
C ALA A 23 -14.04 -21.89 -18.97
N GLY A 24 -14.48 -21.69 -17.73
CA GLY A 24 -14.74 -20.37 -17.19
C GLY A 24 -13.42 -19.62 -17.09
N GLY A 25 -13.08 -18.87 -18.14
CA GLY A 25 -12.03 -17.87 -18.06
C GLY A 25 -12.44 -16.87 -16.97
N ALA A 26 -11.77 -16.93 -15.82
CA ALA A 26 -11.86 -15.88 -14.83
C ALA A 26 -11.36 -14.61 -15.52
N ALA A 27 -12.27 -13.74 -15.94
CA ALA A 27 -11.93 -12.40 -16.35
C ALA A 27 -11.21 -11.77 -15.15
N ALA A 28 -9.90 -11.56 -15.27
CA ALA A 28 -9.15 -10.78 -14.31
C ALA A 28 -9.87 -9.43 -14.21
N GLN A 29 -10.55 -9.18 -13.09
CA GLN A 29 -11.17 -7.90 -12.85
C GLN A 29 -10.03 -6.88 -12.83
N THR A 30 -9.94 -6.05 -13.87
CA THR A 30 -9.05 -4.89 -13.91
C THR A 30 -9.46 -3.98 -12.76
N VAL A 31 -8.74 -4.07 -11.65
CA VAL A 31 -8.85 -3.10 -10.56
C VAL A 31 -8.47 -1.74 -11.16
N PRO A 32 -9.36 -0.74 -11.13
CA PRO A 32 -9.03 0.59 -11.62
C PRO A 32 -7.75 1.09 -10.95
N ALA A 33 -6.84 1.66 -11.74
CA ALA A 33 -5.64 2.27 -11.19
C ALA A 33 -6.06 3.41 -10.24
N PRO A 34 -5.43 3.53 -9.06
CA PRO A 34 -5.74 4.64 -8.17
C PRO A 34 -5.42 5.97 -8.85
N VAL A 35 -6.30 6.96 -8.66
CA VAL A 35 -6.14 8.30 -9.24
C VAL A 35 -5.39 9.18 -8.25
N VAL A 36 -4.42 9.95 -8.73
CA VAL A 36 -3.71 10.93 -7.90
C VAL A 36 -4.61 12.12 -7.66
N ASP A 37 -4.97 12.39 -6.40
CA ASP A 37 -5.68 13.60 -6.03
C ASP A 37 -4.68 14.78 -5.92
N PRO A 38 -4.86 15.86 -6.70
CA PRO A 38 -3.98 17.03 -6.62
C PRO A 38 -4.02 17.71 -5.24
N ALA A 39 -5.09 17.52 -4.44
CA ALA A 39 -5.19 18.10 -3.11
C ALA A 39 -4.19 17.52 -2.11
N TRP A 40 -3.61 16.34 -2.37
CA TRP A 40 -2.65 15.70 -1.49
C TRP A 40 -1.29 16.40 -1.44
N LEU A 41 -0.97 17.26 -2.40
CA LEU A 41 0.33 17.93 -2.44
C LEU A 41 0.18 19.44 -2.60
N LYS A 42 0.78 20.18 -1.68
CA LYS A 42 0.89 21.64 -1.73
C LYS A 42 2.35 22.06 -1.75
N ALA A 43 2.68 22.99 -2.64
CA ALA A 43 4.00 23.60 -2.70
C ALA A 43 3.94 25.02 -2.13
N ASP A 44 4.71 25.27 -1.06
CA ASP A 44 5.02 26.62 -0.59
C ASP A 44 6.43 26.98 -1.05
N THR A 45 6.52 27.79 -2.10
CA THR A 45 7.81 28.22 -2.67
C THR A 45 8.50 29.28 -1.84
N ALA A 46 7.78 30.01 -0.98
CA ALA A 46 8.37 31.04 -0.13
C ALA A 46 9.19 30.41 1.00
N THR A 47 8.64 29.35 1.61
CA THR A 47 9.33 28.60 2.68
C THR A 47 10.08 27.35 2.19
N ARG A 48 9.95 27.01 0.89
CA ARG A 48 10.48 25.77 0.29
C ARG A 48 9.96 24.54 1.02
N THR A 49 8.63 24.48 1.19
CA THR A 49 7.94 23.39 1.88
C THR A 49 7.04 22.63 0.91
N ALA A 50 7.18 21.30 0.88
CA ALA A 50 6.21 20.39 0.28
C ALA A 50 5.30 19.86 1.40
N GLY A 51 4.04 20.30 1.44
CA GLY A 51 3.02 19.75 2.33
C GLY A 51 2.35 18.56 1.64
N PHE A 52 2.42 17.38 2.25
CA PHE A 52 1.94 16.13 1.67
C PHE A 52 0.99 15.39 2.60
N GLU A 53 -0.23 15.13 2.12
CA GLU A 53 -1.23 14.30 2.81
C GLU A 53 -0.94 12.82 2.55
N LEU A 54 -0.54 12.09 3.59
CA LEU A 54 -0.27 10.66 3.54
C LEU A 54 -1.38 9.89 4.26
N ILE A 55 -2.23 9.22 3.50
CA ILE A 55 -3.43 8.56 4.03
C ILE A 55 -3.23 7.06 3.98
N ALA A 56 -3.03 6.42 5.13
CA ALA A 56 -3.00 4.97 5.23
C ALA A 56 -4.40 4.38 5.07
N GLY A 57 -4.53 3.29 4.33
CA GLY A 57 -5.80 2.57 4.20
C GLY A 57 -6.91 3.37 3.52
N LEU A 58 -6.56 4.27 2.58
CA LEU A 58 -7.55 5.11 1.90
C LEU A 58 -8.64 4.28 1.17
N THR A 59 -8.26 3.10 0.68
CA THR A 59 -9.16 2.15 0.02
C THR A 59 -8.98 0.75 0.58
N GLY A 60 -9.90 -0.17 0.26
CA GLY A 60 -9.77 -1.60 0.60
C GLY A 60 -8.70 -2.37 -0.20
N LEU A 61 -7.96 -1.71 -1.11
CA LEU A 61 -6.90 -2.36 -1.90
C LEU A 61 -5.86 -3.03 -0.99
N ASN A 62 -5.47 -4.26 -1.33
CA ASN A 62 -4.46 -5.02 -0.60
C ASN A 62 -4.82 -5.26 0.88
N GLY A 63 -6.11 -5.44 1.18
CA GLY A 63 -6.57 -5.52 2.57
C GLY A 63 -6.30 -4.24 3.35
N ALA A 64 -6.46 -3.09 2.68
CA ALA A 64 -6.16 -1.74 3.17
C ALA A 64 -4.67 -1.43 3.45
N LEU A 65 -3.76 -2.33 3.09
CA LEU A 65 -2.31 -2.07 3.11
C LEU A 65 -1.88 -1.20 1.90
N ASN A 66 -2.20 0.10 1.97
CA ASN A 66 -1.87 1.10 0.97
C ASN A 66 -1.67 2.50 1.58
N PHE A 67 -0.94 3.35 0.85
CA PHE A 67 -0.90 4.79 1.07
C PHE A 67 -1.57 5.52 -0.08
N ASN A 68 -2.57 6.33 0.23
CA ASN A 68 -3.37 7.10 -0.73
C ASN A 68 -4.00 6.21 -1.82
N GLY A 69 -4.30 4.95 -1.50
CA GLY A 69 -4.81 3.96 -2.46
C GLY A 69 -3.71 3.25 -3.27
N PHE A 70 -2.43 3.61 -3.10
CA PHE A 70 -1.30 3.01 -3.80
C PHE A 70 -0.50 2.05 -2.92
N ARG A 71 0.14 1.09 -3.57
CA ARG A 71 0.98 0.05 -2.96
C ARG A 71 2.15 -0.29 -3.89
N ASP A 72 3.13 -1.04 -3.42
CA ASP A 72 4.28 -1.51 -4.20
C ASP A 72 4.94 -0.38 -5.03
N GLY A 73 5.09 0.81 -4.43
CA GLY A 73 5.72 1.95 -5.12
C GLY A 73 4.89 2.57 -6.24
N GLY A 74 3.59 2.27 -6.33
CA GLY A 74 2.69 2.76 -7.37
C GLY A 74 2.45 4.28 -7.34
N LEU A 75 2.92 4.99 -6.31
CA LEU A 75 2.95 6.45 -6.24
C LEU A 75 4.39 6.91 -6.00
N THR A 76 4.81 7.97 -6.69
CA THR A 76 6.08 8.66 -6.41
C THR A 76 5.80 10.09 -6.00
N LEU A 77 6.27 10.46 -4.81
CA LEU A 77 6.47 11.84 -4.38
C LEU A 77 7.87 12.29 -4.81
N THR A 78 7.95 13.25 -5.71
CA THR A 78 9.21 13.93 -6.05
C THR A 78 9.31 15.23 -5.29
N VAL A 79 10.45 15.49 -4.65
CA VAL A 79 10.72 16.74 -3.93
C VAL A 79 12.06 17.33 -4.36
N PRO A 80 12.18 18.67 -4.49
CA PRO A 80 13.47 19.29 -4.71
C PRO A 80 14.40 19.10 -3.51
N LYS A 81 15.69 18.88 -3.77
CA LYS A 81 16.70 18.83 -2.71
C LYS A 81 16.71 20.12 -1.89
N GLY A 82 16.85 19.96 -0.58
CA GLY A 82 16.91 21.04 0.40
C GLY A 82 15.56 21.62 0.78
N TRP A 83 14.45 21.10 0.25
CA TRP A 83 13.12 21.47 0.71
C TRP A 83 12.76 20.75 2.01
N THR A 84 11.92 21.40 2.81
CA THR A 84 11.24 20.76 3.92
C THR A 84 10.08 19.93 3.35
N VAL A 85 9.98 18.67 3.76
CA VAL A 85 8.81 17.84 3.48
C VAL A 85 8.01 17.75 4.78
N ALA A 86 6.78 18.24 4.74
CA ALA A 86 5.83 18.15 5.83
C ALA A 86 4.76 17.12 5.49
N VAL A 87 4.82 15.98 6.17
CA VAL A 87 3.89 14.87 5.95
C VAL A 87 2.80 14.92 7.02
N HIS A 88 1.57 15.02 6.55
CA HIS A 88 0.36 14.94 7.36
C HIS A 88 -0.18 13.51 7.25
N PHE A 89 0.08 12.70 8.26
CA PHE A 89 -0.31 11.30 8.26
C PHE A 89 -1.69 11.13 8.91
N ARG A 90 -2.57 10.40 8.23
CA ARG A 90 -3.84 9.93 8.79
C ARG A 90 -3.98 8.43 8.53
N ASN A 91 -4.32 7.68 9.59
CA ASN A 91 -4.80 6.33 9.42
C ASN A 91 -6.31 6.34 9.10
N HIS A 92 -6.70 6.08 7.85
CA HIS A 92 -8.10 5.94 7.46
C HIS A 92 -8.62 4.50 7.56
N ASP A 93 -7.74 3.53 7.78
CA ASP A 93 -8.16 2.15 7.96
C ASP A 93 -9.06 2.05 9.20
N GLY A 94 -10.19 1.35 9.07
CA GLY A 94 -11.16 1.17 10.16
C GLY A 94 -10.77 0.07 11.16
N MET A 95 -9.70 -0.68 10.91
CA MET A 95 -9.32 -1.89 11.64
C MET A 95 -7.83 -1.95 11.97
N LEU A 96 -6.95 -1.74 10.98
CA LEU A 96 -5.51 -1.97 11.14
C LEU A 96 -4.79 -0.72 11.66
N PRO A 97 -3.80 -0.88 12.56
CA PRO A 97 -2.89 0.21 12.88
C PRO A 97 -1.87 0.43 11.76
N HIS A 98 -1.56 1.68 11.47
CA HIS A 98 -0.60 2.07 10.45
C HIS A 98 0.36 3.15 10.93
N SER A 99 1.57 3.15 10.38
CA SER A 99 2.59 4.16 10.63
C SER A 99 3.26 4.52 9.31
N ALA A 100 4.17 5.49 9.36
CA ALA A 100 5.02 5.81 8.22
C ALA A 100 6.41 6.20 8.66
N GLU A 101 7.40 5.80 7.87
CA GLU A 101 8.78 6.28 7.93
C GLU A 101 9.37 6.43 6.53
N VAL A 102 10.38 7.28 6.40
CA VAL A 102 11.20 7.32 5.20
C VAL A 102 12.43 6.44 5.40
N ILE A 103 12.64 5.47 4.52
CA ILE A 103 13.78 4.55 4.56
C ILE A 103 14.56 4.58 3.25
N ALA A 104 15.77 4.04 3.26
CA ALA A 104 16.53 3.80 2.03
C ALA A 104 15.76 2.84 1.10
N ASP A 105 15.94 2.99 -0.21
CA ASP A 105 15.39 2.06 -1.20
C ASP A 105 16.16 0.73 -1.16
N VAL A 106 15.71 -0.17 -0.29
CA VAL A 106 16.33 -1.47 0.01
C VAL A 106 15.42 -2.61 -0.39
N HIS A 107 16.00 -3.65 -1.00
CA HIS A 107 15.31 -4.88 -1.38
C HIS A 107 16.15 -6.10 -0.94
N PRO A 108 15.54 -7.20 -0.42
CA PRO A 108 14.10 -7.37 -0.18
C PRO A 108 13.56 -6.41 0.88
N LEU A 109 12.26 -6.09 0.83
CA LEU A 109 11.67 -5.17 1.77
C LEU A 109 11.74 -5.72 3.21
N PRO A 110 12.08 -4.87 4.19
CA PRO A 110 12.26 -5.30 5.58
C PRO A 110 10.91 -5.66 6.21
N LEU A 111 10.95 -6.56 7.21
CA LEU A 111 9.76 -6.95 7.99
C LEU A 111 9.50 -6.03 9.18
N GLN A 112 10.45 -5.17 9.55
CA GLN A 112 10.45 -4.33 10.74
C GLN A 112 10.88 -2.91 10.36
N PRO A 113 10.59 -1.89 11.20
CA PRO A 113 11.10 -0.54 10.99
C PRO A 113 12.61 -0.50 10.77
N GLN A 114 13.09 0.47 10.00
CA GLN A 114 14.51 0.68 9.75
C GLN A 114 15.00 1.99 10.37
N PRO A 115 16.32 2.23 10.43
CA PRO A 115 16.81 3.58 10.64
C PRO A 115 16.26 4.52 9.56
N SER A 116 15.58 5.58 10.00
CA SER A 116 15.01 6.55 9.07
C SER A 116 16.11 7.21 8.23
N ALA A 117 15.84 7.37 6.93
CA ALA A 117 16.81 7.90 5.97
C ALA A 117 17.08 9.40 6.14
N PHE A 118 16.18 10.12 6.83
CA PHE A 118 16.31 11.52 7.18
C PHE A 118 15.90 11.71 8.64
N ASP A 119 16.53 12.68 9.31
CA ASP A 119 16.21 12.99 10.70
C ASP A 119 14.72 13.30 10.87
N ARG A 120 14.09 12.63 11.83
CA ARG A 120 12.67 12.80 12.19
C ARG A 120 11.67 12.48 11.07
N ALA A 121 12.07 11.74 10.04
CA ALA A 121 11.17 11.37 8.94
C ALA A 121 10.32 10.13 9.25
N PHE A 122 9.59 10.17 10.38
CA PHE A 122 8.75 9.07 10.84
C PHE A 122 7.63 9.54 11.77
N THR A 123 6.52 8.80 11.80
CA THR A 123 5.46 8.90 12.83
C THR A 123 5.94 8.33 14.17
N LEU A 124 5.52 8.90 15.30
CA LEU A 124 6.02 8.57 16.64
C LEU A 124 5.74 7.12 17.07
N LYS A 125 4.53 6.60 16.81
CA LYS A 125 4.15 5.20 17.11
C LYS A 125 4.51 4.29 15.94
N LEU A 126 5.80 4.18 15.63
CA LEU A 126 6.26 3.58 14.38
C LEU A 126 6.02 2.06 14.32
N ALA A 127 6.40 1.31 15.36
CA ALA A 127 6.26 -0.15 15.39
C ALA A 127 4.83 -0.57 15.77
N GLU A 128 4.22 0.13 16.71
CA GLU A 128 2.84 -0.13 17.16
C GLU A 128 1.79 0.30 16.14
N GLY A 129 2.10 1.35 15.37
CA GLY A 129 1.14 2.03 14.50
C GLY A 129 0.21 2.97 15.25
N LEU A 130 -0.36 3.90 14.50
CA LEU A 130 -1.48 4.71 14.92
C LEU A 130 -2.78 3.91 14.77
N PRO A 131 -3.69 3.93 15.77
CA PRO A 131 -4.98 3.25 15.66
C PRO A 131 -5.86 3.87 14.55
N PRO A 132 -6.96 3.22 14.17
CA PRO A 132 -7.93 3.77 13.23
C PRO A 132 -8.30 5.23 13.50
N GLU A 133 -8.37 6.03 12.43
CA GLU A 133 -8.71 7.45 12.40
C GLU A 133 -7.74 8.40 13.14
N ALA A 134 -6.67 7.87 13.75
CA ALA A 134 -5.66 8.72 14.38
C ALA A 134 -4.73 9.36 13.34
N THR A 135 -4.16 10.49 13.74
CA THR A 135 -3.26 11.31 12.92
C THR A 135 -1.93 11.54 13.63
N ASP A 136 -0.87 11.72 12.85
CA ASP A 136 0.43 12.21 13.31
C ASP A 136 1.07 13.04 12.19
N ASP A 137 1.92 13.98 12.56
CA ASP A 137 2.61 14.84 11.60
C ASP A 137 4.12 14.69 11.79
N PHE A 138 4.84 14.53 10.69
CA PHE A 138 6.30 14.56 10.74
C PHE A 138 6.89 15.45 9.65
N ARG A 139 8.08 15.96 9.92
CA ARG A 139 8.78 16.91 9.05
C ARG A 139 10.25 16.56 8.97
N PHE A 140 10.81 16.62 7.77
CA PHE A 140 12.24 16.42 7.54
C PHE A 140 12.74 17.30 6.40
N ILE A 141 14.05 17.49 6.33
CA ILE A 141 14.70 18.20 5.22
C ILE A 141 15.20 17.14 4.23
N ALA A 142 14.78 17.25 2.97
CA ALA A 142 15.25 16.39 1.88
C ALA A 142 16.67 16.80 1.43
N ASN A 143 17.65 16.66 2.33
CA ASN A 143 19.00 17.23 2.19
C ASN A 143 19.96 16.41 1.31
N ARG A 144 19.55 15.22 0.87
CA ARG A 144 20.35 14.30 0.06
C ARG A 144 19.51 13.76 -1.11
N GLU A 145 20.08 13.84 -2.30
CA GLU A 145 19.48 13.30 -3.53
C GLU A 145 19.43 11.78 -3.49
N GLY A 146 18.44 11.21 -4.16
CA GLY A 146 18.30 9.76 -4.29
C GLY A 146 16.86 9.29 -4.27
N SER A 147 16.73 7.96 -4.31
CA SER A 147 15.46 7.23 -4.20
C SER A 147 15.34 6.66 -2.80
N PHE A 148 14.15 6.82 -2.23
CA PHE A 148 13.78 6.41 -0.88
C PHE A 148 12.37 5.84 -0.91
N LEU A 149 11.95 5.22 0.18
CA LEU A 149 10.60 4.69 0.34
C LEU A 149 9.92 5.42 1.49
N LEU A 150 8.67 5.85 1.30
CA LEU A 150 7.73 6.10 2.39
C LEU A 150 7.05 4.76 2.70
N PHE A 151 7.36 4.20 3.86
CA PHE A 151 7.17 2.80 4.22
C PHE A 151 6.37 2.68 5.52
N CYS A 152 5.43 1.72 5.59
CA CYS A 152 4.73 1.44 6.85
C CYS A 152 5.59 0.60 7.78
N GLY A 153 5.95 1.16 8.94
CA GLY A 153 6.82 0.54 9.94
C GLY A 153 6.17 -0.59 10.75
N VAL A 154 4.84 -0.72 10.75
CA VAL A 154 4.17 -1.85 11.42
C VAL A 154 4.64 -3.18 10.81
N ALA A 155 4.97 -4.13 11.68
CA ALA A 155 5.62 -5.38 11.31
C ALA A 155 4.93 -6.08 10.13
N GLY A 156 5.69 -6.33 9.07
CA GLY A 156 5.25 -7.00 7.85
C GLY A 156 4.41 -6.16 6.87
N HIS A 157 3.86 -5.00 7.26
CA HIS A 157 2.99 -4.20 6.39
C HIS A 157 3.72 -3.68 5.16
N GLY A 158 4.90 -3.09 5.36
CA GLY A 158 5.69 -2.61 4.23
C GLY A 158 6.17 -3.76 3.31
N ALA A 159 6.61 -4.90 3.86
CA ALA A 159 6.93 -6.09 3.07
C ALA A 159 5.72 -6.67 2.31
N ALA A 160 4.51 -6.48 2.83
CA ALA A 160 3.25 -6.82 2.16
C ALA A 160 2.82 -5.78 1.10
N GLY A 161 3.61 -4.74 0.87
CA GLY A 161 3.43 -3.77 -0.21
C GLY A 161 3.00 -2.38 0.23
N MET A 162 2.93 -2.10 1.54
CA MET A 162 2.50 -0.80 2.05
C MET A 162 3.62 0.23 2.04
N TRP A 163 3.94 0.71 0.84
CA TRP A 163 4.94 1.74 0.62
C TRP A 163 4.73 2.47 -0.71
N ILE A 164 5.22 3.70 -0.77
CA ILE A 164 5.29 4.54 -1.97
C ILE A 164 6.72 5.07 -2.13
N ARG A 165 7.06 5.57 -3.32
CA ARG A 165 8.40 6.07 -3.61
C ARG A 165 8.52 7.54 -3.18
N LEU A 166 9.68 7.91 -2.66
CA LEU A 166 10.13 9.28 -2.48
C LEU A 166 11.39 9.49 -3.33
N MET A 167 11.36 10.45 -4.25
CA MET A 167 12.51 10.86 -5.04
C MET A 167 12.95 12.26 -4.62
N VAL A 168 14.18 12.39 -4.11
CA VAL A 168 14.80 13.70 -3.87
C VAL A 168 15.65 14.06 -5.07
N SER A 169 15.25 15.12 -5.79
CA SER A 169 15.88 15.53 -7.05
C SER A 169 16.63 16.85 -6.91
N GLY A 170 17.88 16.89 -7.37
CA GLY A 170 18.67 18.11 -7.46
C GLY A 170 18.23 19.06 -8.59
N SER A 171 17.44 18.58 -9.55
CA SER A 171 17.00 19.36 -10.72
C SER A 171 15.52 19.76 -10.67
N ALA A 172 14.70 19.09 -9.85
CA ALA A 172 13.32 19.48 -9.63
C ALA A 172 13.23 20.87 -8.99
N ARG A 173 12.28 21.68 -9.45
CA ARG A 173 12.05 23.04 -8.92
C ARG A 173 10.81 23.13 -8.02
N LEU A 174 9.87 22.21 -8.20
CA LEU A 174 8.63 22.08 -7.44
C LEU A 174 8.43 20.60 -7.09
N PRO A 175 7.74 20.29 -5.99
CA PRO A 175 7.35 18.92 -5.69
C PRO A 175 6.25 18.45 -6.66
N SER A 176 6.16 17.14 -6.88
CA SER A 176 5.12 16.53 -7.71
C SER A 176 4.72 15.14 -7.23
N LEU A 177 3.51 14.72 -7.60
CA LEU A 177 3.02 13.35 -7.44
C LEU A 177 2.80 12.73 -8.81
N ALA A 178 3.22 11.47 -8.97
CA ALA A 178 2.99 10.69 -10.17
C ALA A 178 2.62 9.25 -9.82
N ALA A 179 1.54 8.75 -10.43
CA ALA A 179 1.24 7.33 -10.44
C ALA A 179 2.28 6.58 -11.30
N ASN A 180 2.69 5.41 -10.84
CA ASN A 180 3.61 4.51 -11.53
C ASN A 180 2.99 3.12 -11.58
N PRO A 181 3.42 2.25 -12.50
CA PRO A 181 3.17 0.83 -12.38
C PRO A 181 3.63 0.35 -10.99
N ALA A 182 2.77 -0.39 -10.30
CA ALA A 182 3.16 -1.09 -9.08
C ALA A 182 4.28 -2.09 -9.41
N GLY A 183 5.34 -2.15 -8.59
CA GLY A 183 6.49 -3.02 -8.82
C GLY A 183 7.16 -3.42 -7.51
N LYS A 184 7.41 -4.72 -7.35
CA LYS A 184 8.22 -5.30 -6.29
C LYS A 184 9.68 -5.43 -6.71
#